data_AF-A0A7V9DBF2-F1
#
_entry.id   AF-A0A7V9DBF2-F1
#
_cell.length_a   1.000
_cell.length_b   1.000
_cell.length_c   1.000
_cell.angle_alpha   90.00
_cell.angle_beta   90.00
_cell.angle_gamma   90.00
#
_symmetry.space_group_name_H-M   'P 1'
#
loop_
_entity.id
_entity.type
_entity.pdbx_description
1 polymer ?
#
loop_
_entity_poly.entity_id
_entity_poly.type
_entity_poly.pdbx_seq_one_letter_code
_entity_poly.pdbx_strand_id
1 'polypeptide(L)'
;RVAIVSFRSQVVGNRSEAVPEIVSRLTSDRNELRRALANIGTSNGTPYYDALIRVAEDVFREAPTREFRGRRAIVALTDGVDSTSLSGFDEVREGIERIGAAAYFININTRDFFEDNLLGDCEGAMRFSQAQIRRYYAKMPAGVERTSDFCKLGDFERLAISKQLYALAEAEMTQLSKLLGGSVIPAADLNEARGAFKRMADEIGTKYTLGYYSTNEARDGKFRTIKVEIKGLPKGAQVRAREGYTAPNN
;
A
#
# COMPACT_ATOMS: atom_id res chain seq x y z
N ARG A 1 7.94 -4.29 -18.18
CA ARG A 1 8.19 -2.84 -18.05
C ARG A 1 8.02 -2.45 -16.59
N VAL A 2 8.70 -1.40 -16.13
CA VAL A 2 8.65 -0.92 -14.75
C VAL A 2 8.30 0.57 -14.78
N ALA A 3 7.44 0.99 -13.87
CA ALA A 3 7.17 2.39 -13.55
C ALA A 3 7.65 2.64 -12.12
N ILE A 4 8.04 3.88 -11.83
CA ILE A 4 8.51 4.29 -10.51
C ILE A 4 7.60 5.42 -10.02
N VAL A 5 7.05 5.21 -8.84
CA VAL A 5 6.24 6.20 -8.11
C VAL A 5 6.96 6.49 -6.80
N SER A 6 7.10 7.76 -6.47
CA SER A 6 7.66 8.22 -5.20
C SER A 6 6.77 9.27 -4.57
N PHE A 7 7.15 9.71 -3.37
CA PHE A 7 6.50 10.85 -2.72
C PHE A 7 7.42 12.06 -2.84
N ARG A 8 6.81 13.23 -3.03
CA ARG A 8 7.53 14.50 -3.01
C ARG A 8 6.76 15.51 -2.18
N SER A 9 7.50 16.43 -1.56
CA SER A 9 6.91 17.63 -0.98
C SER A 9 6.67 18.69 -2.04
N GLN A 10 5.48 19.26 -2.06
CA GLN A 10 5.12 20.42 -2.88
C GLN A 10 4.63 21.55 -1.99
N VAL A 11 5.13 22.76 -2.24
CA VAL A 11 4.64 23.96 -1.56
C VAL A 11 3.39 24.46 -2.28
N VAL A 12 2.27 24.51 -1.57
CA VAL A 12 0.99 25.08 -2.03
C VAL A 12 0.64 26.24 -1.09
N GLY A 13 0.80 27.47 -1.59
CA GLY A 13 0.71 28.68 -0.75
C GLY A 13 1.78 28.68 0.34
N ASN A 14 1.35 28.72 1.61
CA ASN A 14 2.26 28.69 2.78
C ASN A 14 2.37 27.30 3.42
N ARG A 15 1.89 26.23 2.77
CA ARG A 15 1.90 24.87 3.31
C ARG A 15 2.71 23.94 2.41
N SER A 16 3.45 23.02 3.04
CA SER A 16 4.13 21.94 2.34
C SER A 16 3.28 20.68 2.42
N GLU A 17 2.86 20.15 1.29
CA GLU A 17 1.99 18.98 1.16
C GLU A 17 2.75 17.83 0.49
N ALA A 18 2.61 16.62 1.03
CA ALA A 18 3.18 15.42 0.43
C ALA A 18 2.23 14.85 -0.62
N VAL A 19 2.71 14.70 -1.86
CA VAL A 19 1.92 14.21 -3.00
C VAL A 19 2.62 13.04 -3.70
N PRO A 20 1.86 12.09 -4.29
CA PRO A 20 2.43 11.04 -5.11
C PRO A 20 2.92 11.59 -6.45
N GLU A 21 4.08 11.14 -6.91
CA GLU A 21 4.71 11.54 -8.16
C GLU A 21 5.09 10.31 -8.99
N ILE A 22 4.76 10.31 -10.28
CA ILE A 22 5.22 9.30 -11.24
C ILE A 22 6.55 9.78 -11.82
N VAL A 23 7.65 9.31 -11.23
CA VAL A 23 9.02 9.69 -11.64
C VAL A 23 9.41 9.02 -12.97
N SER A 24 8.86 7.82 -13.23
CA SER A 24 9.03 7.11 -14.50
C SER A 24 7.76 6.39 -14.86
N ARG A 25 7.30 6.55 -16.11
CA ARG A 25 6.24 5.71 -16.67
C ARG A 25 6.77 4.30 -16.95
N LEU A 26 5.87 3.39 -17.37
CA LEU A 26 6.20 2.01 -17.73
C LEU A 26 7.21 1.97 -18.88
N THR A 27 8.47 1.70 -18.56
CA THR A 27 9.58 1.61 -19.51
C THR A 27 10.33 0.29 -19.35
N SER A 28 11.08 -0.11 -20.38
CA SER A 28 12.10 -1.17 -20.31
C SER A 28 13.52 -0.60 -20.33
N ASP A 29 13.69 0.71 -20.47
CA ASP A 29 15.00 1.37 -20.46
C ASP A 29 15.54 1.43 -19.02
N ARG A 30 16.60 0.66 -18.77
CA ARG A 30 17.28 0.62 -17.47
C ARG A 30 17.99 1.93 -17.14
N ASN A 31 18.42 2.70 -18.14
CA ASN A 31 19.09 3.98 -17.91
C ASN A 31 18.09 5.04 -17.49
N GLU A 32 16.89 5.05 -18.08
CA GLU A 32 15.77 5.87 -17.63
C GLU A 32 15.40 5.57 -16.17
N LEU A 33 15.22 4.28 -15.84
CA LEU A 33 14.91 3.86 -14.47
C LEU A 33 16.00 4.24 -13.46
N ARG A 34 17.28 4.10 -13.82
CA ARG A 34 18.40 4.52 -12.95
C ARG A 34 18.42 6.02 -12.72
N ARG A 35 18.18 6.83 -13.76
CA ARG A 35 18.08 8.29 -13.62
C ARG A 35 16.88 8.68 -12.76
N ALA A 36 15.73 8.02 -12.97
CA ALA A 36 14.55 8.24 -12.15
C ALA A 36 14.83 7.95 -10.66
N LEU A 37 15.44 6.80 -10.34
CA LEU A 37 15.81 6.46 -8.96
C LEU A 37 16.78 7.47 -8.34
N ALA A 38 17.77 7.94 -9.10
CA ALA A 38 18.75 8.92 -8.62
C ALA A 38 18.15 10.30 -8.30
N ASN A 39 16.98 10.61 -8.86
CA ASN A 39 16.29 11.89 -8.70
C ASN A 39 15.13 11.84 -7.71
N ILE A 40 14.92 10.71 -7.01
CA ILE A 40 13.89 10.62 -5.98
C ILE A 40 14.27 11.51 -4.80
N GLY A 41 13.43 12.49 -4.49
CA GLY A 41 13.58 13.37 -3.35
C GLY A 41 12.97 12.81 -2.07
N THR A 42 13.00 13.63 -1.01
CA THR A 42 12.33 13.36 0.26
C THR A 42 10.91 13.93 0.26
N SER A 43 10.06 13.38 1.12
CA SER A 43 8.70 13.85 1.35
C SER A 43 8.46 14.10 2.83
N ASN A 44 7.70 15.13 3.15
CA ASN A 44 7.28 15.53 4.51
C ASN A 44 5.98 14.85 4.96
N GLY A 45 5.71 13.66 4.41
CA GLY A 45 4.50 12.91 4.64
C GLY A 45 4.41 11.71 3.70
N THR A 46 3.41 10.87 3.97
CA THR A 46 3.21 9.57 3.34
C THR A 46 1.79 9.55 2.75
N PRO A 47 1.60 9.94 1.48
CA PRO A 47 0.33 9.83 0.76
C PRO A 47 0.14 8.39 0.26
N TYR A 48 0.08 7.43 1.17
CA TYR A 48 0.15 6.01 0.85
C TYR A 48 -1.04 5.54 -0.01
N TYR A 49 -2.27 5.86 0.39
CA TYR A 49 -3.46 5.44 -0.35
C TYR A 49 -3.59 6.19 -1.67
N ASP A 50 -3.38 7.51 -1.66
CA ASP A 50 -3.44 8.32 -2.87
C ASP A 50 -2.41 7.86 -3.91
N ALA A 51 -1.22 7.40 -3.50
CA ALA A 51 -0.23 6.82 -4.39
C ALA A 51 -0.69 5.50 -5.03
N LEU A 52 -1.36 4.64 -4.27
CA LEU A 52 -1.91 3.39 -4.79
C LEU A 52 -3.05 3.63 -5.78
N ILE A 53 -3.92 4.62 -5.51
CA ILE A 53 -4.93 5.09 -6.46
C ILE A 53 -4.24 5.60 -7.72
N ARG A 54 -3.20 6.43 -7.58
CA ARG A 54 -2.46 6.96 -8.73
C ARG A 54 -1.86 5.86 -9.60
N VAL A 55 -1.34 4.79 -9.00
CA VAL A 55 -0.86 3.63 -9.75
C VAL A 55 -2.01 3.00 -10.57
N ALA A 56 -3.20 2.87 -9.98
CA ALA A 56 -4.35 2.32 -10.69
C ALA A 56 -4.85 3.21 -11.83
N GLU A 57 -4.91 4.51 -11.61
CA GLU A 57 -5.55 5.46 -12.54
C GLU A 57 -4.62 6.00 -13.63
N ASP A 58 -3.32 6.11 -13.34
CA ASP A 58 -2.36 6.72 -14.25
C ASP A 58 -1.38 5.71 -14.84
N VAL A 59 -0.83 4.81 -14.02
CA VAL A 59 0.19 3.85 -14.48
C VAL A 59 -0.45 2.70 -15.23
N PHE A 60 -1.55 2.15 -14.71
CA PHE A 60 -2.27 1.02 -15.29
C PHE A 60 -3.60 1.42 -15.97
N ARG A 61 -3.71 2.69 -16.39
CA ARG A 61 -4.86 3.27 -17.07
C ARG A 61 -5.29 2.48 -18.31
N GLU A 62 -4.32 2.11 -19.14
CA GLU A 62 -4.57 1.43 -20.41
C GLU A 62 -4.99 -0.01 -20.19
N ALA A 63 -5.65 -0.65 -21.16
CA ALA A 63 -5.98 -2.06 -21.05
C ALA A 63 -4.71 -2.94 -21.05
N PRO A 64 -4.72 -4.09 -20.35
CA PRO A 64 -3.56 -4.98 -20.35
C PRO A 64 -3.26 -5.48 -21.77
N THR A 65 -2.01 -5.32 -22.22
CA THR A 65 -1.59 -5.80 -23.53
C THR A 65 -1.33 -7.32 -23.52
N ARG A 66 -1.47 -7.96 -24.68
CA ARG A 66 -1.17 -9.39 -24.85
C ARG A 66 0.32 -9.69 -24.64
N GLU A 67 1.21 -8.71 -24.88
CA GLU A 67 2.67 -8.82 -24.73
C GLU A 67 3.07 -9.38 -23.35
N PHE A 68 2.38 -8.95 -22.28
CA PHE A 68 2.67 -9.38 -20.91
C PHE A 68 1.62 -10.34 -20.34
N ARG A 69 0.75 -10.90 -21.20
CA ARG A 69 -0.42 -11.71 -20.79
C ARG A 69 -1.29 -11.00 -19.74
N GLY A 70 -1.32 -9.66 -19.81
CA GLY A 70 -1.99 -8.79 -18.85
C GLY A 70 -1.46 -8.81 -17.42
N ARG A 71 -0.28 -9.38 -17.13
CA ARG A 71 0.26 -9.45 -15.77
C ARG A 71 0.64 -8.05 -15.26
N ARG A 72 0.15 -7.73 -14.07
CA ARG A 72 0.40 -6.47 -13.36
C ARG A 72 0.75 -6.76 -11.90
N ALA A 73 1.70 -6.01 -11.38
CA ALA A 73 2.10 -6.09 -9.98
C ALA A 73 2.46 -4.70 -9.49
N ILE A 74 2.15 -4.44 -8.23
CA ILE A 74 2.58 -3.29 -7.44
C ILE A 74 3.56 -3.83 -6.41
N VAL A 75 4.73 -3.21 -6.31
CA VAL A 75 5.69 -3.48 -5.24
C VAL A 75 5.90 -2.16 -4.51
N ALA A 76 5.47 -2.10 -3.25
CA ALA A 76 5.57 -0.91 -2.41
C ALA A 76 6.59 -1.15 -1.29
N LEU A 77 7.45 -0.18 -1.05
CA LEU A 77 8.37 -0.13 0.09
C LEU A 77 7.88 0.99 1.00
N THR A 78 7.33 0.65 2.16
CA THR A 78 6.63 1.60 3.04
C THR A 78 6.40 1.00 4.42
N ASP A 79 6.15 1.83 5.43
CA ASP A 79 5.59 1.42 6.73
C ASP A 79 4.05 1.32 6.70
N GLY A 80 3.43 1.82 5.64
CA GLY A 80 1.98 1.85 5.44
C GLY A 80 1.24 2.89 6.29
N VAL A 81 1.96 3.68 7.11
CA VAL A 81 1.35 4.69 7.98
C VAL A 81 1.09 5.97 7.19
N ASP A 82 -0.10 6.06 6.63
CA ASP A 82 -0.54 7.21 5.86
C ASP A 82 -0.70 8.47 6.72
N SER A 83 -0.16 9.59 6.25
CA SER A 83 -0.21 10.88 6.94
C SER A 83 -0.83 12.02 6.12
N THR A 84 -1.12 11.81 4.84
CA THR A 84 -1.69 12.89 4.01
C THR A 84 -2.85 12.48 3.13
N SER A 85 -3.12 11.18 2.92
CA SER A 85 -4.14 10.79 1.94
C SER A 85 -5.55 11.25 2.32
N LEU A 86 -6.30 11.62 1.30
CA LEU A 86 -7.75 11.78 1.40
C LEU A 86 -8.47 10.44 1.20
N SER A 87 -7.91 9.56 0.35
CA SER A 87 -8.45 8.24 0.08
C SER A 87 -8.27 7.24 1.23
N GLY A 88 -9.18 6.28 1.28
CA GLY A 88 -9.22 5.22 2.29
C GLY A 88 -8.85 3.85 1.74
N PHE A 89 -8.82 2.86 2.63
CA PHE A 89 -8.54 1.47 2.30
C PHE A 89 -9.47 0.89 1.23
N ASP A 90 -10.78 1.11 1.37
CA ASP A 90 -11.78 0.52 0.48
C ASP A 90 -11.65 1.02 -0.96
N GLU A 91 -11.39 2.32 -1.14
CA GLU A 91 -11.17 2.92 -2.46
C GLU A 91 -9.92 2.34 -3.13
N VAL A 92 -8.83 2.19 -2.37
CA VAL A 92 -7.60 1.55 -2.85
C VAL A 92 -7.82 0.09 -3.23
N ARG A 93 -8.53 -0.66 -2.39
CA ARG A 93 -8.88 -2.05 -2.64
C ARG A 93 -9.63 -2.16 -3.97
N GLU A 94 -10.69 -1.38 -4.16
CA GLU A 94 -11.50 -1.40 -5.39
C GLU A 94 -10.69 -0.96 -6.62
N GLY A 95 -9.89 0.09 -6.48
CA GLY A 95 -9.02 0.60 -7.54
C GLY A 95 -8.02 -0.44 -8.04
N ILE A 96 -7.33 -1.14 -7.12
CA ILE A 96 -6.35 -2.16 -7.48
C ILE A 96 -7.03 -3.45 -7.96
N GLU A 97 -8.16 -3.85 -7.37
CA GLU A 97 -8.95 -4.99 -7.82
C GLU A 97 -9.36 -4.83 -9.29
N ARG A 98 -9.81 -3.63 -9.67
CA ARG A 98 -10.25 -3.27 -11.03
C ARG A 98 -9.15 -3.41 -12.08
N ILE A 99 -7.91 -3.03 -11.74
CA ILE A 99 -6.78 -3.17 -12.67
C ILE A 99 -6.17 -4.58 -12.70
N GLY A 100 -6.63 -5.48 -11.81
CA GLY A 100 -6.19 -6.87 -11.75
C GLY A 100 -4.72 -7.06 -11.35
N ALA A 101 -4.14 -6.11 -10.60
CA ALA A 101 -2.76 -6.20 -10.17
C ALA A 101 -2.62 -6.97 -8.85
N ALA A 102 -1.55 -7.74 -8.69
CA ALA A 102 -1.13 -8.18 -7.37
C ALA A 102 -0.43 -7.05 -6.62
N ALA A 103 -0.57 -7.01 -5.30
CA ALA A 103 0.11 -6.03 -4.46
C ALA A 103 1.07 -6.74 -3.50
N TYR A 104 2.34 -6.34 -3.56
CA TYR A 104 3.42 -6.81 -2.71
C TYR A 104 3.96 -5.64 -1.89
N PHE A 105 4.12 -5.84 -0.58
CA PHE A 105 4.56 -4.80 0.34
C PHE A 105 5.83 -5.23 1.07
N ILE A 106 6.87 -4.43 0.97
CA ILE A 106 8.07 -4.55 1.79
C ILE A 106 7.84 -3.59 2.96
N ASN A 107 7.45 -4.16 4.10
CA ASN A 107 7.08 -3.41 5.29
C ASN A 107 8.34 -2.95 6.02
N ILE A 108 8.62 -1.65 6.02
CA ILE A 108 9.70 -1.05 6.81
C ILE A 108 9.16 -0.71 8.19
N ASN A 109 9.83 -1.17 9.24
CA ASN A 109 9.48 -0.75 10.59
C ASN A 109 10.15 0.60 10.93
N THR A 110 9.37 1.68 10.88
CA THR A 110 9.78 3.06 11.25
C THR A 110 9.27 3.47 12.64
N ARG A 111 8.59 2.55 13.36
CA ARG A 111 7.87 2.86 14.59
C ARG A 111 8.76 3.42 15.68
N ASP A 112 9.90 2.80 15.93
CA ASP A 112 10.80 3.20 17.02
C ASP A 112 11.32 4.63 16.77
N PHE A 113 11.75 4.92 15.53
CA PHE A 113 12.12 6.28 15.14
C PHE A 113 10.98 7.28 15.33
N PHE A 114 9.76 6.93 14.92
CA PHE A 114 8.61 7.81 15.08
C PHE A 114 8.28 8.06 16.56
N GLU A 115 8.24 7.02 17.39
CA GLU A 115 7.92 7.09 18.81
C GLU A 115 8.98 7.88 19.61
N ASP A 116 10.27 7.70 19.30
CA ASP A 116 11.35 8.47 19.91
C ASP A 116 11.19 9.98 19.65
N ASN A 117 10.77 10.36 18.44
CA ASN A 117 10.53 11.76 18.07
C ASN A 117 9.15 12.29 18.52
N LEU A 118 8.26 11.41 18.98
CA LEU A 118 6.91 11.73 19.44
C LEU A 118 6.86 12.17 20.90
N LEU A 119 7.82 11.69 21.71
CA LEU A 119 7.91 11.93 23.15
C LEU A 119 8.62 13.25 23.52
N GLY A 120 8.81 14.14 22.54
CA GLY A 120 9.39 15.46 22.77
C GLY A 120 8.39 16.48 23.34
N ASP A 121 8.88 17.71 23.53
CA ASP A 121 8.04 18.85 23.91
C ASP A 121 7.07 19.25 22.79
N CYS A 122 6.14 20.14 23.12
CA CYS A 122 5.13 20.62 22.18
C CYS A 122 5.69 21.32 20.94
N GLU A 123 6.88 21.91 21.02
CA GLU A 123 7.43 22.76 19.97
C GLU A 123 8.29 21.97 18.98
N GLY A 124 9.06 20.99 19.48
CA GLY A 124 10.02 20.20 18.72
C GLY A 124 9.60 18.77 18.43
N ALA A 125 8.58 18.21 19.11
CA ALA A 125 8.15 16.85 18.83
C ALA A 125 7.54 16.70 17.43
N MET A 126 7.77 15.53 16.83
CA MET A 126 7.04 15.09 15.66
C MET A 126 5.55 14.98 16.02
N ARG A 127 4.69 15.54 15.17
CA ARG A 127 3.23 15.58 15.40
C ARG A 127 2.51 14.62 14.49
N PHE A 128 1.40 14.07 14.97
CA PHE A 128 0.44 13.38 14.11
C PHE A 128 -0.17 14.36 13.11
N SER A 129 -0.25 13.92 11.87
CA SER A 129 -1.07 14.59 10.85
C SER A 129 -2.56 14.49 11.17
N GLN A 130 -3.36 15.38 10.59
CA GLN A 130 -4.82 15.32 10.70
C GLN A 130 -5.38 14.03 10.08
N ALA A 131 -4.75 13.49 9.04
CA ALA A 131 -5.17 12.22 8.43
C ALA A 131 -4.96 11.05 9.41
N GLN A 132 -3.82 10.99 10.10
CA GLN A 132 -3.55 9.98 11.13
C GLN A 132 -4.56 10.06 12.28
N ILE A 133 -4.79 11.25 12.84
CA ILE A 133 -5.77 11.42 13.93
C ILE A 133 -7.17 11.02 13.49
N ARG A 134 -7.60 11.44 12.30
CA ARG A 134 -8.89 11.05 11.72
C ARG A 134 -9.01 9.54 11.57
N ARG A 135 -7.98 8.87 11.05
CA ARG A 135 -7.94 7.40 10.87
C ARG A 135 -7.99 6.66 12.21
N TYR A 136 -7.23 7.12 13.19
CA TYR A 136 -7.23 6.56 14.54
C TYR A 136 -8.65 6.59 15.14
N TYR A 137 -9.29 7.77 15.18
CA TYR A 137 -10.62 7.91 15.78
C TYR A 137 -11.73 7.24 14.96
N ALA A 138 -11.55 7.02 13.66
CA ALA A 138 -12.51 6.28 12.83
C ALA A 138 -12.59 4.79 13.22
N LYS A 139 -11.57 4.24 13.89
CA LYS A 139 -11.55 2.85 14.38
C LYS A 139 -11.95 2.73 15.86
N MET A 140 -12.17 3.84 16.54
CA MET A 140 -12.57 3.86 17.95
C MET A 140 -14.09 3.81 18.11
N PRO A 141 -14.60 3.23 19.22
CA PRO A 141 -16.02 3.27 19.55
C PRO A 141 -16.58 4.71 19.59
N ALA A 142 -17.88 4.83 19.32
CA ALA A 142 -18.58 6.10 19.54
C ALA A 142 -18.51 6.52 21.02
N GLY A 143 -18.36 7.82 21.27
CA GLY A 143 -18.30 8.38 22.62
C GLY A 143 -16.90 8.56 23.22
N VAL A 144 -15.84 8.11 22.54
CA VAL A 144 -14.46 8.45 22.92
C VAL A 144 -14.22 9.94 22.65
N GLU A 145 -13.72 10.66 23.66
CA GLU A 145 -13.33 12.07 23.50
C GLU A 145 -12.24 12.20 22.44
N ARG A 146 -12.47 13.08 21.46
CA ARG A 146 -11.59 13.27 20.32
C ARG A 146 -10.81 14.56 20.51
N THR A 147 -9.49 14.46 20.51
CA THR A 147 -8.61 15.62 20.45
C THR A 147 -7.63 15.44 19.30
N SER A 148 -7.49 16.47 18.47
CA SER A 148 -6.40 16.58 17.50
C SER A 148 -5.27 17.49 18.00
N ASP A 149 -5.43 18.04 19.22
CA ASP A 149 -4.43 18.88 19.85
C ASP A 149 -3.36 18.01 20.49
N PHE A 150 -2.22 17.92 19.81
CA PHE A 150 -1.06 17.17 20.25
C PHE A 150 -0.59 17.53 21.67
N CYS A 151 -0.68 18.81 22.04
CA CYS A 151 -0.20 19.30 23.33
C CYS A 151 -1.08 18.89 24.51
N LYS A 152 -2.32 18.49 24.24
CA LYS A 152 -3.23 17.96 25.25
C LYS A 152 -3.08 16.46 25.45
N LEU A 153 -2.41 15.76 24.54
CA LEU A 153 -2.16 14.33 24.63
C LEU A 153 -0.96 14.07 25.55
N GLY A 154 -1.15 13.23 26.56
CA GLY A 154 -0.06 12.70 27.37
C GLY A 154 0.76 11.64 26.61
N ASP A 155 1.97 11.37 27.08
CA ASP A 155 2.91 10.44 26.42
C ASP A 155 2.30 9.05 26.16
N PHE A 156 1.56 8.50 27.12
CA PHE A 156 0.88 7.22 26.96
C PHE A 156 -0.19 7.25 25.86
N GLU A 157 -0.94 8.35 25.74
CA GLU A 157 -1.95 8.50 24.69
C GLU A 157 -1.28 8.63 23.32
N ARG A 158 -0.18 9.39 23.24
CA ARG A 158 0.63 9.51 22.02
C ARG A 158 1.15 8.15 21.57
N LEU A 159 1.76 7.38 22.47
CA LEU A 159 2.25 6.03 22.17
C LEU A 159 1.12 5.06 21.79
N ALA A 160 -0.04 5.17 22.44
CA ALA A 160 -1.21 4.35 22.09
C ALA A 160 -1.73 4.67 20.67
N ILE A 161 -1.81 5.94 20.31
CA ILE A 161 -2.19 6.38 18.95
C ILE A 161 -1.18 5.85 17.93
N SER A 162 0.12 6.05 18.17
CA SER A 162 1.19 5.53 17.32
C SER A 162 1.03 4.03 17.10
N LYS A 163 1.01 3.25 18.19
CA LYS A 163 0.85 1.80 18.14
C LYS A 163 -0.36 1.36 17.32
N GLN A 164 -1.51 2.03 17.51
CA GLN A 164 -2.73 1.69 16.79
C GLN A 164 -2.64 2.02 15.29
N LEU A 165 -1.98 3.11 14.91
CA LEU A 165 -1.77 3.48 13.51
C LEU A 165 -0.87 2.47 12.79
N TYR A 166 0.24 2.06 13.41
CA TYR A 166 1.12 1.01 12.85
C TYR A 166 0.39 -0.33 12.74
N ALA A 167 -0.37 -0.73 13.76
CA ALA A 167 -1.16 -1.96 13.72
C ALA A 167 -2.23 -1.94 12.61
N LEU A 168 -2.87 -0.78 12.41
CA LEU A 168 -3.84 -0.59 11.33
C LEU A 168 -3.17 -0.71 9.95
N ALA A 169 -2.03 -0.04 9.76
CA ALA A 169 -1.27 -0.08 8.51
C ALA A 169 -0.85 -1.51 8.14
N GLU A 170 -0.31 -2.26 9.11
CA GLU A 170 0.09 -3.65 8.91
C GLU A 170 -1.11 -4.55 8.56
N ALA A 171 -2.23 -4.40 9.28
CA ALA A 171 -3.44 -5.17 9.03
C ALA A 171 -3.99 -4.90 7.61
N GLU A 172 -4.01 -3.64 7.18
CA GLU A 172 -4.51 -3.26 5.86
C GLU A 172 -3.57 -3.69 4.73
N MET A 173 -2.24 -3.56 4.87
CA MET A 173 -1.28 -4.13 3.91
C MET A 173 -1.46 -5.64 3.77
N THR A 174 -1.62 -6.33 4.90
CA THR A 174 -1.83 -7.79 4.92
C THR A 174 -3.13 -8.16 4.22
N GLN A 175 -4.24 -7.49 4.55
CA GLN A 175 -5.53 -7.73 3.93
C GLN A 175 -5.50 -7.45 2.42
N LEU A 176 -4.94 -6.31 2.01
CA LEU A 176 -4.83 -5.93 0.60
C LEU A 176 -4.00 -6.92 -0.20
N SER A 177 -2.82 -7.32 0.30
CA SER A 177 -1.95 -8.28 -0.39
C SER A 177 -2.62 -9.65 -0.55
N LYS A 178 -3.33 -10.12 0.48
CA LYS A 178 -4.04 -11.40 0.48
C LYS A 178 -5.17 -11.42 -0.55
N LEU A 179 -6.01 -10.39 -0.57
CA LEU A 179 -7.11 -10.25 -1.52
C LEU A 179 -6.63 -10.18 -2.98
N LEU A 180 -5.47 -9.57 -3.21
CA LEU A 180 -4.90 -9.35 -4.54
C LEU A 180 -3.91 -10.44 -4.98
N GLY A 181 -3.65 -11.44 -4.12
CA GLY A 181 -2.74 -12.55 -4.41
C GLY A 181 -1.27 -12.11 -4.53
N GLY A 182 -0.84 -11.21 -3.65
CA GLY A 182 0.56 -10.86 -3.38
C GLY A 182 0.96 -11.20 -1.95
N SER A 183 1.92 -10.48 -1.36
CA SER A 183 2.43 -10.76 0.00
C SER A 183 3.01 -9.52 0.69
N VAL A 184 3.10 -9.58 2.02
CA VAL A 184 3.86 -8.63 2.83
C VAL A 184 5.14 -9.32 3.30
N ILE A 185 6.27 -8.64 3.21
CA ILE A 185 7.56 -9.08 3.73
C ILE A 185 8.09 -7.98 4.65
N PRO A 186 8.26 -8.23 5.95
CA PRO A 186 8.92 -7.28 6.84
C PRO A 186 10.40 -7.15 6.47
N ALA A 187 10.93 -5.93 6.59
CA ALA A 187 12.33 -5.62 6.43
C ALA A 187 12.76 -4.64 7.53
N ALA A 188 13.69 -5.08 8.38
CA ALA A 188 14.25 -4.26 9.44
C ALA A 188 15.33 -3.30 8.93
N ASP A 189 15.98 -3.63 7.81
CA ASP A 189 17.05 -2.83 7.23
C ASP A 189 17.09 -2.89 5.68
N LEU A 190 18.03 -2.15 5.10
CA LEU A 190 18.22 -2.07 3.65
C LEU A 190 18.68 -3.38 3.00
N ASN A 191 19.40 -4.24 3.72
CA ASN A 191 19.85 -5.53 3.22
C ASN A 191 18.68 -6.50 3.13
N GLU A 192 17.84 -6.56 4.17
CA GLU A 192 16.60 -7.32 4.17
C GLU A 192 15.63 -6.82 3.10
N ALA A 193 15.49 -5.49 2.94
CA ALA A 193 14.68 -4.90 1.89
C ALA A 193 15.16 -5.33 0.50
N ARG A 194 16.48 -5.31 0.25
CA ARG A 194 17.07 -5.80 -1.01
C ARG A 194 16.76 -7.29 -1.25
N GLY A 195 16.85 -8.12 -0.21
CA GLY A 195 16.46 -9.52 -0.26
C GLY A 195 14.98 -9.71 -0.56
N ALA A 196 14.11 -8.90 0.07
CA ALA A 196 12.67 -8.91 -0.15
C ALA A 196 12.31 -8.54 -1.59
N PHE A 197 12.91 -7.48 -2.15
CA PHE A 197 12.73 -7.11 -3.56
C PHE A 197 13.10 -8.25 -4.51
N LYS A 198 14.23 -8.93 -4.27
CA LYS A 198 14.64 -10.07 -5.09
C LYS A 198 13.60 -11.20 -5.04
N ARG A 199 13.16 -11.60 -3.84
CA ARG A 199 12.13 -12.64 -3.66
C ARG A 199 10.83 -12.27 -4.38
N MET A 200 10.37 -11.04 -4.24
CA MET A 200 9.15 -10.56 -4.91
C MET A 200 9.29 -10.55 -6.44
N ALA A 201 10.46 -10.16 -6.96
CA ALA A 201 10.71 -10.21 -8.40
C ALA A 201 10.65 -11.64 -8.94
N ASP A 202 11.23 -12.61 -8.21
CA ASP A 202 11.16 -14.03 -8.55
C ASP A 202 9.71 -14.57 -8.49
N GLU A 203 8.92 -14.17 -7.48
CA GLU A 203 7.50 -14.51 -7.35
C GLU A 203 6.66 -13.93 -8.50
N ILE A 204 6.85 -12.64 -8.84
CA ILE A 204 6.13 -11.97 -9.94
C ILE A 204 6.43 -12.65 -11.28
N GLY A 205 7.69 -13.09 -11.49
CA GLY A 205 8.12 -13.79 -12.70
C GLY A 205 7.49 -15.18 -12.87
N THR A 206 7.10 -15.82 -11.78
CA THR A 206 6.58 -17.21 -11.73
C THR A 206 5.06 -17.29 -11.54
N LYS A 207 4.35 -16.16 -11.59
CA LYS A 207 2.89 -16.10 -11.45
C LYS A 207 2.17 -16.56 -12.72
N TYR A 208 1.19 -17.44 -12.52
CA TYR A 208 0.23 -17.89 -13.53
C TYR A 208 -1.12 -17.19 -13.33
N THR A 209 -1.79 -16.81 -14.43
CA THR A 209 -3.15 -16.28 -14.40
C THR A 209 -4.11 -17.37 -14.85
N LEU A 210 -5.10 -17.69 -14.01
CA LEU A 210 -6.19 -18.61 -14.32
C LEU A 210 -7.49 -17.82 -14.43
N GLY A 211 -8.16 -17.94 -15.57
CA GLY A 211 -9.50 -17.38 -15.79
C GLY A 211 -10.54 -18.46 -15.58
N TYR A 212 -11.65 -18.11 -14.93
CA TYR A 212 -12.82 -18.97 -14.82
C TYR A 212 -14.09 -18.12 -15.00
N TYR A 213 -15.16 -18.74 -15.47
CA TYR A 213 -16.48 -18.13 -15.49
C TYR A 213 -17.24 -18.61 -14.25
N SER A 214 -17.77 -17.66 -13.48
CA SER A 214 -18.59 -18.01 -12.32
C SER A 214 -19.91 -18.60 -12.79
N THR A 215 -20.33 -19.71 -12.17
CA THR A 215 -21.66 -20.29 -12.35
C THR A 215 -22.77 -19.42 -11.74
N ASN A 216 -22.41 -18.44 -10.90
CA ASN A 216 -23.33 -17.43 -10.40
C ASN A 216 -23.24 -16.18 -11.29
N GLU A 217 -24.29 -15.89 -12.06
CA GLU A 217 -24.30 -14.75 -13.01
C GLU A 217 -24.87 -13.45 -12.39
N ALA A 218 -25.28 -13.47 -11.12
CA ALA A 218 -25.88 -12.30 -10.47
C ALA A 218 -24.92 -11.11 -10.42
N ARG A 219 -25.41 -9.90 -10.72
CA ARG A 219 -24.66 -8.63 -10.62
C ARG A 219 -25.13 -7.85 -9.40
N ASP A 220 -24.85 -8.42 -8.23
CA ASP A 220 -25.40 -7.98 -6.95
C ASP A 220 -24.39 -7.27 -6.06
N GLY A 221 -23.17 -7.00 -6.55
CA GLY A 221 -22.12 -6.33 -5.78
C GLY A 221 -21.56 -7.15 -4.63
N LYS A 222 -21.95 -8.42 -4.48
CA LYS A 222 -21.52 -9.23 -3.33
C LYS A 222 -20.13 -9.79 -3.54
N PHE A 223 -19.40 -9.94 -2.44
CA PHE A 223 -18.11 -10.61 -2.44
C PHE A 223 -18.29 -12.12 -2.66
N ARG A 224 -17.46 -12.69 -3.53
CA ARG A 224 -17.48 -14.11 -3.89
C ARG A 224 -16.12 -14.73 -3.61
N THR A 225 -16.10 -15.69 -2.70
CA THR A 225 -14.89 -16.43 -2.33
C THR A 225 -14.49 -17.39 -3.45
N ILE A 226 -13.19 -17.52 -3.69
CA ILE A 226 -12.59 -18.52 -4.57
C ILE A 226 -11.61 -19.38 -3.79
N LYS A 227 -11.57 -20.68 -4.10
CA LYS A 227 -10.58 -21.62 -3.58
C LYS A 227 -9.89 -22.30 -4.76
N VAL A 228 -8.56 -22.24 -4.79
CA VAL A 228 -7.76 -22.86 -5.84
C VAL A 228 -7.07 -24.09 -5.28
N GLU A 229 -7.34 -25.25 -5.87
CA GLU A 229 -6.71 -26.52 -5.52
C GLU A 229 -5.98 -27.06 -6.76
N ILE A 230 -4.68 -27.31 -6.62
CA ILE A 230 -3.85 -27.83 -7.71
C ILE A 230 -3.54 -29.29 -7.44
N LYS A 231 -3.87 -30.17 -8.39
CA LYS A 231 -3.55 -31.60 -8.31
C LYS A 231 -2.07 -31.83 -8.66
N GLY A 232 -1.39 -32.67 -7.89
CA GLY A 232 0.00 -33.07 -8.17
C GLY A 232 1.06 -32.03 -7.80
N LEU A 233 0.80 -31.20 -6.78
CA LEU A 233 1.77 -30.21 -6.32
C LEU A 233 3.05 -30.89 -5.81
N PRO A 234 4.26 -30.48 -6.26
CA PRO A 234 5.51 -31.00 -5.72
C PRO A 234 5.61 -30.78 -4.20
N LYS A 235 6.31 -31.68 -3.48
CA LYS A 235 6.52 -31.52 -2.03
C LYS A 235 7.19 -30.17 -1.73
N GLY A 236 6.59 -29.40 -0.82
CA GLY A 236 7.11 -28.08 -0.41
C GLY A 236 6.63 -26.91 -1.27
N ALA A 237 5.90 -27.13 -2.36
CA ALA A 237 5.29 -26.05 -3.11
C ALA A 237 4.12 -25.42 -2.33
N GLN A 238 3.97 -24.10 -2.42
CA GLN A 238 2.86 -23.37 -1.82
C GLN A 238 2.03 -22.70 -2.92
N VAL A 239 0.71 -22.86 -2.85
CA VAL A 239 -0.21 -22.19 -3.78
C VAL A 239 -0.72 -20.93 -3.11
N ARG A 240 -0.54 -19.78 -3.78
CA ARG A 240 -1.16 -18.52 -3.39
C ARG A 240 -2.10 -18.07 -4.51
N ALA A 241 -3.34 -17.79 -4.14
CA ALA A 241 -4.37 -17.28 -5.05
C ALA A 241 -5.11 -16.12 -4.36
N ARG A 242 -5.86 -15.34 -5.15
CA ARG A 242 -6.80 -14.37 -4.60
C ARG A 242 -7.84 -15.11 -3.76
N GLU A 243 -8.32 -14.50 -2.68
CA GLU A 243 -9.36 -15.12 -1.84
C GLU A 243 -10.76 -15.00 -2.43
N GLY A 244 -10.96 -14.03 -3.33
CA GLY A 244 -12.25 -13.77 -3.94
C GLY A 244 -12.23 -12.53 -4.81
N TYR A 245 -13.43 -12.09 -5.19
CA TYR A 245 -13.67 -10.88 -5.96
C TYR A 245 -15.08 -10.36 -5.66
N THR A 246 -15.29 -9.06 -5.87
CA THR A 246 -16.62 -8.44 -5.79
C THR A 246 -17.32 -8.54 -7.14
N ALA A 247 -18.57 -9.01 -7.15
CA ALA A 247 -19.38 -9.07 -8.37
C ALA A 247 -19.66 -7.66 -8.91
N PRO A 248 -19.80 -7.46 -10.23
CA PRO A 248 -20.21 -6.18 -10.79
C PRO A 248 -21.57 -5.72 -10.23
N ASN A 249 -21.73 -4.41 -10.02
CA ASN A 249 -23.05 -3.79 -9.81
C ASN A 249 -23.67 -3.42 -11.16
N ASN A 250 -25.00 -3.54 -11.24
CA ASN A 250 -25.77 -2.93 -12.33
C ASN A 250 -25.99 -1.43 -12.10
#